data_AF-A0A0E3ZH77-F1
#
_entry.id   AF-A0A0E3ZH77-F1
#
_cell.length_a   1.000
_cell.length_b   1.000
_cell.length_c   1.000
_cell.angle_alpha   90.00
_cell.angle_beta   90.00
_cell.angle_gamma   90.00
#
_symmetry.space_group_name_H-M   'P 1'
#
loop_
_entity.id
_entity.type
_entity.pdbx_description
1 polymer ?
#
loop_
_entity_poly.entity_id
_entity_poly.type
_entity_poly.pdbx_seq_one_letter_code
_entity_poly.pdbx_strand_id
1 'polypeptide(L)'
;MKILGPALVDAYKTETEAAIYPRVILDKTVIDKMKETYSFNRLDSYRAVRFDGTIDSYLIMDSDDKLYIDYFARAGYYFEEEKLVSYYSTLRKQIINGLKYKSPRIKAKYSWMKNKFNNVPKALEQIDVKEELFYKRPDILKIKEQFKEI
;
A
#
# COMPACT_ATOMS: atom_id res chain seq x y z
N MET A 1 4.67 21.17 -23.07
CA MET A 1 3.89 20.00 -23.50
C MET A 1 2.66 19.89 -22.61
N LYS A 2 1.45 20.25 -23.10
CA LYS A 2 0.19 20.06 -22.36
C LYS A 2 -0.41 18.75 -22.86
N ILE A 3 -0.26 17.69 -22.08
CA ILE A 3 -1.01 16.45 -22.30
C ILE A 3 -2.45 16.79 -21.91
N LEU A 4 -3.40 16.67 -22.85
CA LEU A 4 -4.82 16.98 -22.62
C LEU A 4 -5.63 15.84 -23.24
N GLY A 5 -5.83 14.79 -22.46
CA GLY A 5 -6.69 13.66 -22.81
C GLY A 5 -7.77 13.47 -21.75
N PRO A 6 -8.95 12.91 -22.09
CA PRO A 6 -10.03 12.65 -21.14
C PRO A 6 -9.56 11.90 -19.88
N ALA A 7 -8.70 10.90 -20.04
CA ALA A 7 -8.11 10.15 -18.91
C ALA A 7 -7.30 11.03 -17.94
N LEU A 8 -6.62 12.06 -18.44
CA LEU A 8 -5.87 12.99 -17.57
C LEU A 8 -6.82 13.95 -16.85
N VAL A 9 -7.90 14.37 -17.51
CA VAL A 9 -8.96 15.18 -16.88
C VAL A 9 -9.64 14.38 -15.78
N ASP A 10 -9.92 13.09 -15.99
CA ASP A 10 -10.55 12.21 -15.02
C ASP A 10 -9.63 11.88 -13.84
N ALA A 11 -8.32 11.66 -14.10
CA ALA A 11 -7.33 11.52 -13.05
C ALA A 11 -7.19 12.80 -12.21
N TYR A 12 -7.18 13.97 -12.86
CA TYR A 12 -7.13 15.26 -12.18
C TYR A 12 -8.37 15.51 -11.32
N LYS A 13 -9.57 15.23 -11.83
CA LYS A 13 -10.81 15.31 -11.06
C LYS A 13 -10.78 14.35 -9.87
N THR A 14 -10.33 13.12 -10.08
CA THR A 14 -10.19 12.12 -9.01
C THR A 14 -9.19 12.58 -7.93
N GLU A 15 -8.05 13.16 -8.31
CA GLU A 15 -7.10 13.71 -7.36
C GLU A 15 -7.69 14.91 -6.58
N THR A 16 -8.40 15.79 -7.29
CA THR A 16 -8.93 17.04 -6.73
C THR A 16 -10.16 16.81 -5.84
N GLU A 17 -11.04 15.89 -6.22
CA GLU A 17 -12.35 15.65 -5.59
C GLU A 17 -12.33 14.42 -4.66
N ALA A 18 -11.51 13.40 -4.95
CA ALA A 18 -11.59 12.09 -4.30
C ALA A 18 -10.32 11.65 -3.56
N ALA A 19 -9.13 12.20 -3.85
CA ALA A 19 -7.89 11.86 -3.13
C ALA A 19 -7.72 12.70 -1.86
N ILE A 20 -8.68 12.55 -0.93
CA ILE A 20 -8.59 13.12 0.42
C ILE A 20 -7.39 12.51 1.18
N TYR A 21 -7.09 11.23 0.90
CA TYR A 21 -6.06 10.44 1.55
C TYR A 21 -4.83 10.22 0.66
N PRO A 22 -3.62 10.16 1.25
CA PRO A 22 -2.37 9.99 0.50
C PRO A 22 -2.18 8.53 0.07
N ARG A 23 -2.91 8.09 -0.95
CA ARG A 23 -2.87 6.71 -1.47
C ARG A 23 -2.92 6.70 -2.99
N VAL A 24 -2.37 5.64 -3.58
CA VAL A 24 -2.38 5.42 -5.03
C VAL A 24 -3.64 4.63 -5.37
N ILE A 25 -4.66 5.31 -5.88
CA ILE A 25 -5.91 4.71 -6.34
C ILE A 25 -5.73 4.28 -7.79
N LEU A 26 -6.19 3.08 -8.13
CA LEU A 26 -6.29 2.63 -9.51
C LEU A 26 -7.75 2.62 -9.93
N ASP A 27 -8.02 3.20 -11.10
CA ASP A 27 -9.33 3.09 -11.72
C ASP A 27 -9.61 1.63 -12.10
N LYS A 28 -10.87 1.21 -11.98
CA LYS A 28 -11.26 -0.17 -12.27
C LYS A 28 -10.92 -0.57 -13.71
N THR A 29 -11.05 0.34 -14.68
CA THR A 29 -10.73 0.05 -16.08
C THR A 29 -9.23 -0.20 -16.30
N VAL A 30 -8.37 0.40 -15.48
CA VAL A 30 -6.93 0.12 -15.50
C VAL A 30 -6.68 -1.29 -14.97
N ILE A 31 -7.32 -1.66 -13.86
CA ILE A 31 -7.22 -3.00 -13.27
C ILE A 31 -7.70 -4.07 -14.25
N ASP A 32 -8.85 -3.84 -14.89
CA ASP A 32 -9.44 -4.77 -15.86
C ASP A 32 -8.50 -4.97 -17.06
N LYS A 33 -7.96 -3.88 -17.63
CA LYS A 33 -6.96 -3.97 -18.72
C LYS A 33 -5.68 -4.68 -18.30
N MET A 34 -5.19 -4.41 -17.08
CA MET A 34 -4.01 -5.11 -16.57
C MET A 34 -4.30 -6.61 -16.47
N LYS A 35 -5.49 -7.04 -16.03
CA LYS A 35 -5.88 -8.46 -15.97
C LYS A 35 -5.97 -9.09 -17.36
N GLU A 36 -6.49 -8.37 -18.34
CA GLU A 36 -6.59 -8.84 -19.73
C GLU A 36 -5.23 -9.00 -20.41
N THR A 37 -4.26 -8.15 -20.07
CA THR A 37 -2.97 -8.09 -20.77
C THR A 37 -1.85 -8.83 -20.04
N TYR A 38 -1.99 -9.07 -18.74
CA TYR A 38 -0.96 -9.72 -17.93
C TYR A 38 -0.92 -11.23 -18.22
N SER A 39 0.18 -11.69 -18.81
CA SER A 39 0.49 -13.11 -18.97
C SER A 39 1.58 -13.52 -17.99
N PHE A 40 1.23 -14.41 -17.05
CA PHE A 40 2.17 -14.95 -16.08
C PHE A 40 3.26 -15.79 -16.77
N ASN A 41 4.54 -15.45 -16.56
CA ASN A 41 5.65 -16.25 -17.02
C ASN A 41 6.35 -16.95 -15.84
N ARG A 42 6.38 -18.29 -15.85
CA ARG A 42 6.98 -19.12 -14.79
C ARG A 42 8.48 -18.91 -14.57
N LEU A 43 9.16 -18.20 -15.48
CA LEU A 43 10.57 -17.85 -15.38
C LEU A 43 10.82 -16.50 -14.68
N ASP A 44 9.78 -15.72 -14.45
CA ASP A 44 9.88 -14.62 -13.48
C ASP A 44 10.13 -15.30 -12.12
N SER A 45 11.24 -14.91 -11.48
CA SER A 45 11.98 -15.67 -10.45
C SER A 45 11.15 -16.47 -9.40
N TYR A 46 11.80 -17.40 -8.69
CA TYR A 46 11.26 -18.05 -7.48
C TYR A 46 10.81 -17.05 -6.37
N ARG A 47 11.16 -15.75 -6.51
CA ARG A 47 10.69 -14.60 -5.71
C ARG A 47 9.59 -13.76 -6.40
N ALA A 48 9.27 -14.06 -7.66
CA ALA A 48 7.99 -13.83 -8.33
C ALA A 48 6.93 -14.87 -7.90
N VAL A 49 6.95 -15.11 -6.59
CA VAL A 49 5.80 -15.23 -5.74
C VAL A 49 4.97 -16.52 -5.73
N ARG A 50 4.56 -16.88 -4.52
CA ARG A 50 3.24 -17.49 -4.26
C ARG A 50 2.15 -16.47 -4.58
N PHE A 51 2.13 -16.04 -5.84
CA PHE A 51 1.15 -15.20 -6.49
C PHE A 51 0.16 -16.14 -7.12
N ASP A 52 -1.11 -15.93 -6.83
CA ASP A 52 -2.14 -16.31 -7.81
C ASP A 52 -2.05 -15.46 -9.10
N GLY A 53 -1.09 -14.53 -9.17
CA GLY A 53 -0.72 -13.80 -10.38
C GLY A 53 -1.67 -12.65 -10.68
N THR A 54 -2.56 -12.33 -9.74
CA THR A 54 -3.59 -11.32 -9.98
C THR A 54 -3.18 -9.97 -9.40
N ILE A 55 -3.42 -8.91 -10.15
CA ILE A 55 -3.33 -7.50 -9.70
C ILE A 55 -4.06 -7.29 -8.37
N ASP A 56 -5.09 -8.10 -8.10
CA ASP A 56 -5.88 -8.06 -6.88
C ASP A 56 -5.08 -8.34 -5.61
N SER A 57 -3.97 -9.10 -5.69
CA SER A 57 -3.10 -9.35 -4.54
C SER A 57 -2.49 -8.06 -3.96
N TYR A 58 -2.24 -7.03 -4.78
CA TYR A 58 -1.65 -5.77 -4.32
C TYR A 58 -2.68 -4.71 -3.91
N LEU A 59 -3.96 -4.96 -4.18
CA LEU A 59 -5.01 -3.97 -4.04
C LEU A 59 -5.87 -4.26 -2.81
N ILE A 60 -6.10 -3.22 -2.03
CA ILE A 60 -7.03 -3.26 -0.90
C ILE A 60 -8.14 -2.25 -1.15
N MET A 61 -9.37 -2.67 -0.86
CA MET A 61 -10.52 -1.76 -0.84
C MET A 61 -10.48 -0.95 0.45
N ASP A 62 -10.57 0.37 0.33
CA ASP A 62 -10.67 1.26 1.49
C ASP A 62 -12.14 1.58 1.84
N SER A 63 -12.36 2.37 2.89
CA SER A 63 -13.70 2.70 3.41
C SER A 63 -14.59 3.52 2.48
N ASP A 64 -14.07 3.97 1.34
CA ASP A 64 -14.82 4.71 0.31
C ASP A 64 -14.92 3.92 -1.01
N ASP A 65 -14.84 2.59 -0.91
CA ASP A 65 -14.99 1.62 -2.00
C ASP A 65 -13.97 1.76 -3.14
N LYS A 66 -12.88 2.50 -2.91
CA LYS A 66 -11.77 2.65 -3.85
C LYS A 66 -10.68 1.61 -3.59
N LEU A 67 -10.22 0.98 -4.67
CA LEU A 67 -9.04 0.11 -4.64
C LEU A 67 -7.76 0.94 -4.65
N TYR A 68 -6.84 0.63 -3.74
CA TYR A 68 -5.54 1.29 -3.66
C TYR A 68 -4.40 0.30 -3.42
N ILE A 69 -3.19 0.72 -3.81
CA ILE A 69 -1.97 -0.04 -3.56
C ILE A 69 -1.60 0.04 -2.07
N ASP A 70 -1.62 -1.10 -1.37
CA ASP A 70 -1.28 -1.14 0.05
C ASP A 70 0.24 -1.10 0.30
N TYR A 71 0.81 0.09 0.22
CA TYR A 71 2.22 0.28 0.57
C TYR A 71 2.51 0.13 2.07
N PHE A 72 1.50 -0.03 2.95
CA PHE A 72 1.73 -0.21 4.38
C PHE A 72 2.18 -1.64 4.67
N ALA A 73 1.31 -2.65 4.50
CA ALA A 73 1.66 -4.03 4.81
C ALA A 73 2.42 -4.71 3.66
N ARG A 74 2.15 -4.33 2.40
CA ARG A 74 2.86 -4.91 1.24
C ARG A 74 4.29 -4.35 1.07
N ALA A 75 4.77 -3.47 1.96
CA ALA A 75 6.18 -3.07 1.97
C ALA A 75 7.15 -4.26 2.12
N GLY A 76 6.72 -5.31 2.85
CA GLY A 76 7.51 -6.53 3.05
C GLY A 76 7.80 -7.34 1.77
N TYR A 77 7.11 -7.04 0.67
CA TYR A 77 7.37 -7.64 -0.64
C TYR A 77 8.58 -7.02 -1.32
N TYR A 78 8.82 -5.73 -1.07
CA TYR A 78 9.83 -4.93 -1.76
C TYR A 78 11.07 -4.73 -0.91
N PHE A 79 10.94 -4.80 0.41
CA PHE A 79 12.02 -4.59 1.35
C PHE A 79 12.22 -5.79 2.27
N GLU A 80 13.47 -6.06 2.60
CA GLU A 80 13.89 -7.09 3.54
C GLU A 80 14.80 -6.47 4.61
N GLU A 81 14.84 -7.10 5.78
CA GLU A 81 15.80 -6.85 6.85
C GLU A 81 15.81 -5.36 7.28
N GLU A 82 17.00 -4.75 7.34
CA GLU A 82 17.19 -3.37 7.79
C GLU A 82 16.44 -2.36 6.91
N LYS A 83 16.26 -2.64 5.63
CA LYS A 83 15.52 -1.74 4.72
C LYS A 83 14.05 -1.67 5.11
N LEU A 84 13.46 -2.80 5.47
CA LEU A 84 12.06 -2.85 5.89
C LEU A 84 11.87 -2.18 7.26
N VAL A 85 12.79 -2.40 8.19
CA VAL A 85 12.79 -1.71 9.49
C VAL A 85 12.94 -0.19 9.31
N SER A 86 13.87 0.24 8.46
CA SER A 86 14.08 1.66 8.13
C SER A 86 12.86 2.28 7.46
N TYR A 87 12.19 1.54 6.58
CA TYR A 87 10.95 1.95 5.95
C TYR A 87 9.87 2.28 6.98
N TYR A 88 9.55 1.36 7.89
CA TYR A 88 8.52 1.58 8.90
C TYR A 88 8.90 2.67 9.91
N SER A 89 10.18 2.76 10.28
CA SER A 89 10.69 3.84 11.15
C SER A 89 10.51 5.22 10.50
N THR A 90 10.87 5.34 9.22
CA THR A 90 10.72 6.58 8.45
C THR A 90 9.24 6.96 8.28
N LEU A 91 8.41 5.99 7.89
CA LEU A 91 6.97 6.19 7.73
C LEU A 91 6.32 6.65 9.05
N ARG A 92 6.66 6.00 10.17
CA ARG A 92 6.19 6.40 11.50
C ARG A 92 6.54 7.84 11.84
N LYS A 93 7.80 8.22 11.62
CA LYS A 93 8.29 9.59 11.86
C LYS A 93 7.55 10.62 11.01
N GLN A 94 7.32 10.32 9.73
CA GLN A 94 6.57 11.19 8.82
C GLN A 94 5.13 11.38 9.29
N ILE A 95 4.44 10.31 9.70
CA ILE A 95 3.07 10.38 10.19
C ILE A 95 2.98 11.22 11.47
N ILE A 96 3.85 10.97 12.45
CA ILE A 96 3.89 11.73 13.71
C ILE A 96 4.12 13.21 13.46
N ASN A 97 5.05 13.56 12.57
CA ASN A 97 5.31 14.96 12.22
C ASN A 97 4.11 15.59 11.50
N GLY A 98 3.47 14.83 10.61
CA GLY A 98 2.25 15.22 9.92
C GLY A 98 1.06 15.52 10.84
N LEU A 99 0.90 14.74 11.91
CA LEU A 99 -0.16 14.94 12.90
C LEU A 99 -0.01 16.24 13.71
N LYS A 100 1.17 16.87 13.71
CA LYS A 100 1.42 18.15 14.42
C LYS A 100 0.89 19.37 13.66
N TYR A 101 0.58 19.24 12.38
CA TYR A 101 0.03 20.36 11.60
C TYR A 101 -1.36 20.75 12.10
N LYS A 102 -1.60 22.07 12.22
CA LYS A 102 -2.89 22.62 12.67
C LYS A 102 -3.98 22.58 11.60
N SER A 103 -3.59 22.48 10.32
CA SER A 103 -4.55 22.44 9.21
C SER A 103 -5.44 21.19 9.31
N PRO A 104 -6.78 21.34 9.40
CA PRO A 104 -7.69 20.19 9.50
C PRO A 104 -7.53 19.21 8.34
N ARG A 105 -7.30 19.71 7.12
CA ARG A 105 -7.08 18.89 5.92
C ARG A 105 -5.81 18.06 6.01
N ILE A 106 -4.71 18.65 6.47
CA ILE A 106 -3.45 17.94 6.65
C ILE A 106 -3.58 16.91 7.78
N LYS A 107 -4.23 17.28 8.88
CA LYS A 107 -4.48 16.38 10.00
C LYS A 107 -5.31 15.17 9.58
N ALA A 108 -6.37 15.36 8.77
CA ALA A 108 -7.18 14.26 8.24
C ALA A 108 -6.36 13.26 7.42
N LYS A 109 -5.44 13.75 6.55
CA LYS A 109 -4.52 12.89 5.77
C LYS A 109 -3.67 12.00 6.68
N TYR A 110 -3.03 12.61 7.68
CA TYR A 110 -2.14 11.87 8.57
C TYR A 110 -2.88 11.03 9.60
N SER A 111 -4.11 11.38 9.98
CA SER A 111 -4.99 10.52 10.77
C SER A 111 -5.36 9.25 10.01
N TRP A 112 -5.67 9.35 8.72
CA TRP A 112 -5.87 8.16 7.87
C TRP A 112 -4.61 7.31 7.81
N MET A 113 -3.44 7.91 7.58
CA MET A 113 -2.17 7.16 7.56
C MET A 113 -1.87 6.50 8.91
N LYS A 114 -2.14 7.16 10.03
CA LYS A 114 -2.02 6.58 11.38
C LYS A 114 -2.88 5.33 11.51
N ASN A 115 -4.15 5.41 11.09
CA ASN A 115 -5.05 4.27 11.16
C ASN A 115 -4.55 3.09 10.31
N LYS A 116 -4.05 3.35 9.09
CA LYS A 116 -3.46 2.31 8.25
C LYS A 116 -2.18 1.75 8.85
N PHE A 117 -1.29 2.61 9.34
CA PHE A 117 -0.04 2.21 9.98
C PHE A 117 -0.27 1.34 11.22
N ASN A 118 -1.16 1.76 12.13
CA ASN A 118 -1.46 1.00 13.35
C ASN A 118 -2.05 -0.40 13.05
N ASN A 119 -2.64 -0.59 11.87
CA ASN A 119 -3.16 -1.89 11.42
C ASN A 119 -2.11 -2.80 10.76
N VAL A 120 -0.88 -2.34 10.54
CA VAL A 120 0.18 -3.13 9.86
C VAL A 120 0.42 -4.49 10.52
N PRO A 121 0.56 -4.63 11.86
CA PRO A 121 0.83 -5.94 12.46
C PRO A 121 -0.26 -6.98 12.15
N LYS A 122 -1.53 -6.55 12.21
CA LYS A 122 -2.69 -7.38 11.88
C LYS A 122 -2.72 -7.72 10.40
N ALA A 123 -2.43 -6.76 9.52
CA ALA A 123 -2.39 -6.99 8.09
C ALA A 123 -1.27 -7.97 7.69
N LEU A 124 -0.09 -7.85 8.29
CA LEU A 124 1.02 -8.78 8.08
C LEU A 124 0.66 -10.21 8.50
N GLU A 125 -0.02 -10.37 9.64
CA GLU A 125 -0.53 -11.68 10.08
C GLU A 125 -1.53 -12.28 9.10
N GLN A 126 -2.49 -11.48 8.62
CA GLN A 126 -3.47 -11.94 7.64
C GLN A 126 -2.82 -12.36 6.32
N ILE A 127 -1.85 -11.59 5.83
CA ILE A 127 -1.08 -11.92 4.63
C ILE A 127 -0.31 -13.22 4.84
N ASP A 128 0.36 -13.39 5.99
CA ASP A 128 1.13 -14.60 6.27
C ASP A 128 0.24 -15.84 6.37
N VAL A 129 -0.94 -15.74 7.00
CA VAL A 129 -1.90 -16.86 7.09
C VAL A 129 -2.49 -17.21 5.71
N LYS A 130 -2.82 -16.20 4.90
CA LYS A 130 -3.52 -16.42 3.62
C LYS A 130 -2.57 -16.84 2.50
N GLU A 131 -1.39 -16.24 2.46
CA GLU A 131 -0.48 -16.33 1.31
C GLU A 131 0.82 -17.09 1.67
N GLU A 132 1.05 -17.37 2.97
CA GLU A 132 2.25 -18.04 3.49
C GLU A 132 3.55 -17.37 3.02
N LEU A 133 3.52 -16.04 2.89
CA LEU A 133 4.57 -15.26 2.25
C LEU A 133 5.68 -14.79 3.18
N PHE A 134 5.41 -14.68 4.48
CA PHE A 134 6.39 -14.22 5.45
C PHE A 134 6.92 -15.36 6.32
N TYR A 135 6.57 -16.59 5.99
CA TYR A 135 7.07 -17.78 6.66
C TYR A 135 8.62 -17.77 6.68
N LYS A 136 9.19 -17.84 7.89
CA LYS A 136 10.64 -17.76 8.18
C LYS A 136 11.31 -16.40 7.89
N ARG A 137 10.57 -15.30 7.81
CA ARG A 137 11.13 -13.93 7.76
C ARG A 137 11.36 -13.36 9.17
N PRO A 138 12.59 -13.42 9.72
CA PRO A 138 12.86 -12.97 11.09
C PRO A 138 12.66 -11.46 11.28
N ASP A 139 12.84 -10.69 10.21
CA ASP A 139 12.59 -9.26 10.19
C ASP A 139 11.10 -8.91 10.32
N ILE A 140 10.20 -9.69 9.71
CA ILE A 140 8.74 -9.52 9.87
C ILE A 140 8.32 -9.83 11.31
N LEU A 141 8.86 -10.90 11.91
CA LEU A 141 8.62 -11.22 13.32
C LEU A 141 9.10 -10.09 14.24
N LYS A 142 10.33 -9.60 14.02
CA LYS A 142 10.90 -8.46 14.75
C LYS A 142 10.02 -7.21 14.62
N ILE A 143 9.49 -6.94 13.42
CA ILE A 143 8.59 -5.81 13.20
C ILE A 143 7.31 -6.00 14.00
N LYS A 144 6.67 -7.18 13.98
CA LYS A 144 5.45 -7.44 14.75
C LYS A 144 5.68 -7.25 16.26
N GLU A 145 6.80 -7.72 16.80
CA GLU A 145 7.12 -7.61 18.23
C GLU A 145 7.49 -6.19 18.66
N GLN A 146 8.21 -5.47 17.82
CA GLN A 146 8.71 -4.12 18.13
C GLN A 146 7.79 -3.01 17.61
N PHE A 147 6.68 -3.38 16.96
CA PHE A 147 5.76 -2.41 16.37
C PHE A 147 5.19 -1.50 17.45
N LYS A 148 5.27 -0.20 17.22
CA LYS A 148 4.69 0.81 18.11
C LYS A 148 3.68 1.63 17.34
N GLU A 149 2.43 1.50 17.75
CA GLU A 149 1.36 2.38 17.31
C GLU A 149 1.74 3.87 17.48
N ILE A 150 1.09 4.69 16.66
CA ILE A 150 1.13 6.16 16.70
C ILE A 150 -0.13 6.66 17.39
#